data_AF-A0A7C4B5X9-F1
#
_entry.id   AF-A0A7C4B5X9-F1
#
_cell.length_a   1.000
_cell.length_b   1.000
_cell.length_c   1.000
_cell.angle_alpha   90.00
_cell.angle_beta   90.00
_cell.angle_gamma   90.00
#
_symmetry.space_group_name_H-M   'P 1'
#
loop_
_entity.id
_entity.type
_entity.pdbx_description
1 polymer ?
#
loop_
_entity_poly.entity_id
_entity_poly.type
_entity_poly.pdbx_seq_one_letter_code
_entity_poly.pdbx_strand_id
1 'polypeptide(L)'
;MKKVLVAGTWDIIHPGHIALLSKAKEIGQVIVVVARDSTVKRIKGREPIIPEDQRLMVVRSLKQVDEAILGYECEDLTKIVLNIKPDIILLG
;
A
#
# COMPACT_ATOMS: atom_id res chain seq x y z
N MET A 1 -5.37 3.61 -18.44
CA MET A 1 -5.83 2.43 -17.67
C MET A 1 -6.43 2.91 -16.35
N LYS A 2 -7.39 2.18 -15.76
CA LYS A 2 -7.92 2.52 -14.43
C LYS A 2 -6.80 2.45 -13.39
N LYS A 3 -6.70 3.45 -12.51
CA LYS A 3 -5.80 3.46 -11.35
C LYS A 3 -6.48 2.77 -10.18
N VAL A 4 -5.86 1.70 -9.69
CA VAL A 4 -6.32 0.91 -8.55
C VAL A 4 -5.38 1.17 -7.40
N LEU A 5 -5.88 1.83 -6.36
CA LEU A 5 -5.14 2.10 -5.14
C LEU A 5 -5.35 0.95 -4.15
N VAL A 6 -4.26 0.42 -3.63
CA VAL A 6 -4.28 -0.54 -2.51
C VAL A 6 -3.40 0.01 -1.39
N ALA A 7 -3.91 0.12 -0.17
CA ALA A 7 -3.18 0.68 0.95
C ALA A 7 -3.08 -0.33 2.09
N GLY A 8 -1.96 -0.36 2.79
CA GLY A 8 -1.77 -1.31 3.87
C GLY A 8 -0.45 -1.14 4.62
N THR A 9 -0.28 -1.93 5.68
CA THR A 9 1.01 -2.03 6.36
C THR A 9 2.01 -2.82 5.51
N TRP A 10 1.59 -3.89 4.82
CA TRP A 10 2.49 -4.75 4.03
C TRP A 10 3.68 -5.29 4.84
N ASP A 11 3.43 -5.60 6.11
CA ASP A 11 4.39 -6.25 6.98
C ASP A 11 4.32 -7.76 6.77
N ILE A 12 5.47 -8.42 6.67
CA ILE A 12 5.61 -9.86 6.37
C ILE A 12 4.69 -10.29 5.21
N ILE A 13 5.11 -10.04 3.97
CA ILE A 13 4.34 -10.43 2.78
C ILE A 13 4.05 -11.93 2.79
N HIS A 14 2.79 -12.29 2.50
CA HIS A 14 2.28 -13.66 2.49
C HIS A 14 1.26 -13.83 1.34
N PRO A 15 0.79 -15.05 1.03
CA PRO A 15 -0.04 -15.30 -0.16
C PRO A 15 -1.32 -14.46 -0.25
N GLY A 16 -1.90 -14.04 0.87
CA GLY A 16 -3.07 -13.16 0.90
C GLY A 16 -2.80 -11.79 0.26
N HIS A 17 -1.64 -11.19 0.55
CA HIS A 17 -1.20 -9.96 -0.10
C HIS A 17 -1.02 -10.15 -1.62
N ILE A 18 -0.46 -11.29 -2.02
CA ILE A 18 -0.25 -11.62 -3.44
C ILE A 18 -1.60 -11.78 -4.16
N ALA A 19 -2.57 -12.44 -3.55
CA ALA A 19 -3.91 -12.60 -4.12
C ALA A 19 -4.62 -11.25 -4.30
N LEU A 20 -4.57 -10.37 -3.28
CA LEU A 20 -5.14 -9.02 -3.35
C LEU A 20 -4.52 -8.20 -4.49
N LEU A 21 -3.19 -8.16 -4.58
CA LEU A 21 -2.48 -7.41 -5.61
C LEU A 21 -2.71 -8.00 -7.01
N SER A 22 -2.82 -9.33 -7.11
CA SER A 22 -3.17 -9.98 -8.39
C SER A 22 -4.57 -9.57 -8.84
N LYS A 23 -5.53 -9.49 -7.90
CA LYS A 23 -6.88 -9.01 -8.21
C LYS A 23 -6.90 -7.55 -8.61
N ALA A 24 -6.10 -6.70 -7.95
CA ALA A 24 -5.93 -5.30 -8.35
C ALA A 24 -5.37 -5.19 -9.78
N LYS A 25 -4.41 -6.05 -10.13
CA LYS A 25 -3.77 -6.06 -11.45
C LYS A 25 -4.70 -6.47 -12.59
N GLU A 26 -5.66 -7.35 -12.32
CA GLU A 26 -6.73 -7.68 -13.27
C GLU A 26 -7.63 -6.47 -13.58
N ILE A 27 -7.76 -5.52 -12.64
CA ILE A 27 -8.65 -4.36 -12.77
C ILE A 27 -7.93 -3.21 -13.51
N GLY A 28 -6.64 -2.99 -13.27
CA GLY A 28 -5.91 -1.88 -13.87
C GLY A 28 -4.47 -1.69 -13.39
N GLN A 29 -4.01 -0.45 -13.45
CA GLN A 29 -2.70 -0.02 -12.96
C GLN A 29 -2.72 -0.01 -11.43
N VAL A 30 -1.83 -0.76 -10.80
CA VAL A 30 -1.80 -0.96 -9.35
C VAL A 30 -0.82 0.00 -8.70
N ILE A 31 -1.35 0.88 -7.86
CA ILE A 31 -0.59 1.81 -7.05
C ILE A 31 -0.73 1.36 -5.59
N VAL A 32 0.38 1.01 -4.95
CA VAL A 32 0.40 0.55 -3.57
C VAL A 32 0.91 1.64 -2.63
N VAL A 33 0.15 1.90 -1.57
CA VAL A 33 0.58 2.76 -0.47
C VAL A 33 1.04 1.89 0.68
N VAL A 34 2.31 2.07 1.04
CA VAL A 34 2.93 1.43 2.19
C VAL A 34 2.85 2.36 3.39
N ALA A 35 2.15 1.92 4.44
CA ALA A 35 1.98 2.73 5.64
C ALA A 35 3.34 3.02 6.31
N ARG A 36 3.50 4.25 6.79
CA ARG A 36 4.66 4.66 7.59
C ARG A 36 4.68 3.91 8.93
N ASP A 37 5.86 3.66 9.46
CA ASP A 37 6.05 3.05 10.79
C ASP A 37 5.35 3.88 11.87
N SER A 38 5.46 5.21 11.78
CA SER A 38 4.78 6.17 12.65
C SER A 38 3.25 6.05 12.58
N THR A 39 2.70 5.93 11.38
CA THR A 39 1.26 5.72 11.15
C THR A 39 0.80 4.39 11.74
N VAL A 40 1.58 3.32 11.59
CA VAL A 40 1.25 2.01 12.13
C VAL A 40 1.27 2.03 13.66
N LYS A 41 2.30 2.62 14.27
CA LYS A 41 2.40 2.79 15.72
C LYS A 41 1.23 3.58 16.28
N ARG A 42 0.87 4.69 15.63
CA ARG A 42 -0.26 5.55 16.04
C ARG A 42 -1.61 4.83 15.97
N ILE A 43 -1.88 4.10 14.88
CA ILE A 43 -3.19 3.48 14.64
C ILE A 43 -3.33 2.12 15.34
N LYS A 44 -2.27 1.31 15.35
CA LYS A 44 -2.30 -0.08 15.84
C LYS A 44 -1.65 -0.28 17.21
N GLY A 45 -1.05 0.75 17.79
CA GLY A 45 -0.39 0.69 19.11
C GLY A 45 0.90 -0.15 19.14
N ARG A 46 1.43 -0.54 17.97
CA ARG A 46 2.64 -1.35 17.83
C ARG A 46 3.41 -0.98 16.57
N GLU A 47 4.71 -1.25 16.59
CA GLU A 47 5.55 -1.08 15.42
C GLU A 47 5.41 -2.30 14.47
N PRO A 48 5.59 -2.09 13.15
CA PRO A 48 5.81 -3.20 12.21
C PRO A 48 7.05 -3.99 12.60
N ILE A 49 7.10 -5.25 12.17
CA ILE A 49 8.29 -6.10 12.33
C ILE A 49 9.38 -5.65 11.34
N ILE A 50 8.99 -5.32 10.11
CA ILE A 50 9.90 -4.87 9.06
C ILE A 50 9.78 -3.33 8.91
N PRO A 51 10.89 -2.57 8.93
CA PRO A 51 10.89 -1.13 8.68
C PRO A 51 10.26 -0.73 7.35
N GLU A 52 9.70 0.48 7.29
CA GLU A 52 8.91 0.96 6.15
C GLU A 52 9.64 0.98 4.80
N ASP A 53 10.94 1.27 4.81
CA ASP A 53 11.80 1.31 3.62
C ASP A 53 12.00 -0.10 3.03
N GLN A 54 12.20 -1.10 3.90
CA GLN A 54 12.31 -2.50 3.51
C GLN A 54 10.97 -3.05 3.00
N ARG A 55 9.86 -2.74 3.70
CA ARG A 55 8.51 -3.10 3.22
C ARG A 55 8.25 -2.47 1.85
N LEU A 56 8.59 -1.20 1.66
CA LEU A 56 8.46 -0.53 0.36
C LEU A 56 9.29 -1.21 -0.71
N MET A 57 10.55 -1.55 -0.43
CA MET A 57 11.43 -2.25 -1.37
C MET A 57 10.82 -3.57 -1.83
N VAL A 58 10.35 -4.40 -0.88
CA VAL A 58 9.72 -5.69 -1.18
C VAL A 58 8.47 -5.49 -2.05
N VAL A 59 7.59 -4.57 -1.66
CA VAL A 59 6.34 -4.29 -2.40
C VAL A 59 6.64 -3.81 -3.82
N ARG A 60 7.63 -2.94 -4.01
CA ARG A 60 8.05 -2.45 -5.35
C ARG A 60 8.59 -3.56 -6.24
N SER A 61 9.11 -4.65 -5.68
CA SER A 61 9.62 -5.79 -6.44
C SER A 61 8.54 -6.79 -6.86
N LEU A 62 7.29 -6.63 -6.40
CA LEU A 62 6.20 -7.53 -6.76
C LEU A 62 5.72 -7.27 -8.18
N LYS A 63 5.63 -8.34 -8.99
CA LYS A 63 5.22 -8.28 -10.41
C LYS A 63 3.86 -7.61 -10.63
N GLN A 64 2.96 -7.71 -9.67
CA GLN A 64 1.61 -7.17 -9.73
C GLN A 64 1.55 -5.64 -9.50
N VAL A 65 2.62 -5.04 -9.00
CA VAL A 65 2.67 -3.64 -8.55
C VAL A 65 3.30 -2.79 -9.63
N ASP A 66 2.58 -1.77 -10.11
CA ASP A 66 3.11 -0.82 -11.09
C ASP A 66 3.87 0.33 -10.41
N GLU A 67 3.36 0.77 -9.26
CA GLU A 67 3.98 1.80 -8.44
C GLU A 67 3.76 1.47 -6.96
N ALA A 68 4.77 1.70 -6.12
CA ALA A 68 4.56 1.73 -4.69
C ALA A 68 5.27 2.92 -4.06
N ILE A 69 4.57 3.56 -3.13
CA ILE A 69 5.01 4.76 -2.44
C ILE A 69 4.76 4.62 -0.94
N LEU A 70 5.50 5.37 -0.15
CA LEU A 70 5.19 5.50 1.27
C LEU A 70 4.00 6.45 1.47
N GLY A 71 3.20 6.15 2.49
CA GLY A 71 2.14 7.04 2.95
C GLY A 71 2.68 8.37 3.45
N TYR A 72 1.78 9.31 3.70
CA TYR A 72 2.13 10.58 4.32
C TYR A 72 2.13 10.47 5.84
N GLU A 73 3.02 11.22 6.48
CA GLU A 73 3.13 11.26 7.94
C GLU A 73 2.03 12.11 8.61
N CYS A 74 1.14 12.73 7.83
CA CYS A 74 0.01 13.48 8.34
C CYS A 74 -1.10 12.58 8.90
N GLU A 75 -1.93 13.15 9.78
CA GLU A 75 -3.12 12.46 10.31
C GLU A 75 -4.17 12.22 9.23
N ASP A 76 -4.25 13.13 8.25
CA ASP A 76 -5.22 13.06 7.16
C ASP A 76 -4.77 12.10 6.06
N LEU A 77 -5.25 10.86 6.16
CA LEU A 77 -5.03 9.81 5.17
C LEU A 77 -5.71 10.12 3.82
N THR A 78 -6.68 11.06 3.75
CA THR A 78 -7.40 11.36 2.51
C THR A 78 -6.51 12.08 1.49
N LYS A 79 -5.46 12.77 1.94
CA LYS A 79 -4.52 13.48 1.05
C LYS A 79 -3.88 12.59 0.00
N ILE A 80 -3.57 11.33 0.34
CA ILE A 80 -2.97 10.42 -0.63
C ILE A 80 -3.96 10.05 -1.73
N VAL A 81 -5.24 9.87 -1.36
CA VAL A 81 -6.33 9.60 -2.32
C VAL A 81 -6.54 10.81 -3.22
N LEU A 82 -6.55 12.02 -2.65
CA LEU A 82 -6.72 13.27 -3.40
C LEU A 82 -5.56 13.56 -4.36
N ASN A 83 -4.34 13.17 -3.99
CA ASN A 83 -3.15 13.33 -4.84
C ASN A 83 -3.10 12.28 -5.95
N ILE A 84 -3.31 11.01 -5.61
CA ILE A 84 -3.28 9.91 -6.59
C ILE A 84 -4.48 9.96 -7.53
N LYS A 85 -5.65 10.38 -7.04
CA LYS A 85 -6.95 10.36 -7.73
C LYS A 85 -7.23 8.98 -8.36
N PRO A 86 -7.28 7.90 -7.55
CA PRO A 86 -7.54 6.57 -8.10
C PRO A 86 -8.98 6.46 -8.58
N ASP A 87 -9.19 5.60 -9.58
CA ASP A 87 -10.55 5.27 -10.05
C ASP A 87 -11.21 4.26 -9.10
N ILE A 88 -10.41 3.39 -8.48
CA ILE A 88 -10.85 2.34 -7.56
C ILE A 88 -9.91 2.29 -6.36
N ILE A 89 -10.47 2.17 -5.16
CA ILE A 89 -9.73 1.78 -3.96
C ILE A 89 -10.12 0.33 -3.67
N LEU A 90 -9.14 -0.58 -3.69
CA LEU A 90 -9.36 -1.99 -3.38
C LEU A 90 -8.87 -2.28 -1.96
N LEU A 91 -9.76 -2.83 -1.14
CA LEU A 91 -9.49 -3.20 0.25
C LEU A 91 -9.58 -4.74 0.38
N GLY A 92 -8.82 -5.29 1.32
CA GLY A 92 -8.79 -6.71 1.65
C GLY A 92 -8.82 -6.94 3.15
#